data_AF-A3QJ46-F1
#
_entry.id   AF-A3QJ46-F1
#
_cell.length_a   1.000
_cell.length_b   1.000
_cell.length_c   1.000
_cell.angle_alpha   90.00
_cell.angle_beta   90.00
_cell.angle_gamma   90.00
#
_symmetry.space_group_name_H-M   'P 1'
#
loop_
_entity.id
_entity.type
_entity.pdbx_description
1 polymer ?
#
loop_
_entity_poly.entity_id
_entity_poly.type
_entity_poly.pdbx_seq_one_letter_code
_entity_poly.pdbx_strand_id
1 'polypeptide(L)'
;MNLDAWVAIDPFRWRELGCAVLCGLIIGLERQLRGKPVGIRTSSLIVLGTYIFITASMAVATSVSDPSRIIGQVVTGIGFLGAGVMLAKEGVVVGVTSAAAIWALAAIGVCIAVVDPFVGIKLSLLVVAILYGVDLLEEYSSLFTRGVHTKYRNWRRNGY
;
A
#
# COMPACT_ATOMS: atom_id res chain seq x y z
N MET A 1 -3.68 13.22 38.27
CA MET A 1 -3.39 12.38 37.09
C MET A 1 -3.25 13.31 35.89
N ASN A 2 -2.10 13.32 35.21
CA ASN A 2 -1.85 14.24 34.08
C ASN A 2 -2.65 13.79 32.84
N LEU A 3 -3.34 14.72 32.18
CA LEU A 3 -4.03 14.49 30.91
C LEU A 3 -3.09 13.95 29.83
N ASP A 4 -1.82 14.36 29.88
CA ASP A 4 -0.78 13.93 28.94
C ASP A 4 -0.54 12.42 28.98
N ALA A 5 -0.71 11.77 30.14
CA ALA A 5 -0.54 10.33 30.28
C ALA A 5 -1.71 9.53 29.68
N TRP A 6 -2.89 10.14 29.55
CA TRP A 6 -4.05 9.52 28.91
C TRP A 6 -4.01 9.65 27.39
N VAL A 7 -3.31 10.67 26.88
CA VAL A 7 -3.18 10.95 25.44
C VAL A 7 -1.88 10.37 24.87
N ALA A 8 -0.86 10.14 25.71
CA ALA A 8 0.36 9.47 25.31
C ALA A 8 0.08 8.04 24.85
N ILE A 9 0.68 7.69 23.73
CA ILE A 9 0.54 6.37 23.08
C ILE A 9 1.92 5.76 22.84
N ASP A 10 2.89 6.05 23.71
CA ASP A 10 4.23 5.49 23.61
C ASP A 10 4.19 3.96 23.42
N PRO A 11 4.99 3.39 22.50
CA PRO A 11 6.08 4.01 21.73
C PRO A 11 5.62 4.76 20.46
N PHE A 12 4.32 4.84 20.20
CA PHE A 12 3.77 5.46 18.99
C PHE A 12 3.64 6.97 19.15
N ARG A 13 3.50 7.65 18.02
CA ARG A 13 3.35 9.10 17.97
C ARG A 13 2.20 9.48 17.03
N TRP A 14 1.36 10.42 17.47
CA TRP A 14 0.16 10.83 16.75
C TRP A 14 0.44 11.40 15.35
N ARG A 15 1.56 12.10 15.18
CA ARG A 15 1.97 12.68 13.90
C ARG A 15 2.27 11.59 12.86
N GLU A 16 2.96 10.53 13.26
CA GLU A 16 3.36 9.41 12.43
C GLU A 16 2.13 8.55 12.07
N LEU A 17 1.22 8.32 13.03
CA LEU A 17 -0.07 7.68 12.77
C LEU A 17 -0.92 8.47 11.76
N GLY A 18 -1.06 9.78 11.97
CA GLY A 18 -1.78 10.66 11.06
C GLY A 18 -1.16 10.67 9.67
N CYS A 19 0.17 10.68 9.61
CA CYS A 19 0.90 10.58 8.34
C CYS A 19 0.67 9.23 7.65
N ALA A 20 0.68 8.11 8.38
CA ALA A 20 0.45 6.78 7.82
C ALA A 20 -0.95 6.68 7.18
N VAL A 21 -1.96 7.18 7.87
CA VAL A 21 -3.33 7.25 7.35
C VAL A 21 -3.40 8.16 6.12
N LEU A 22 -2.76 9.34 6.16
CA LEU A 22 -2.72 10.27 5.03
C LEU A 22 -2.04 9.66 3.79
N CYS A 23 -0.91 8.98 3.96
CA CYS A 23 -0.19 8.30 2.90
C CYS A 23 -1.02 7.20 2.23
N GLY A 24 -1.73 6.40 3.04
CA GLY A 24 -2.65 5.39 2.55
C GLY A 24 -3.89 5.99 1.88
N LEU A 25 -4.37 7.15 2.35
CA LEU A 25 -5.42 7.92 1.71
C LEU A 25 -4.99 8.42 0.34
N ILE A 26 -3.81 9.04 0.20
CA ILE A 26 -3.29 9.57 -1.08
C ILE A 26 -3.33 8.49 -2.18
N ILE A 27 -2.77 7.32 -1.90
CA ILE A 27 -2.74 6.21 -2.87
C ILE A 27 -4.13 5.61 -3.02
N GLY A 28 -4.82 5.32 -1.91
CA GLY A 28 -6.12 4.64 -1.95
C GLY A 28 -7.23 5.46 -2.62
N LEU A 29 -7.14 6.79 -2.60
CA LEU A 29 -8.08 7.70 -3.23
C LEU A 29 -7.91 7.64 -4.76
N GLU A 30 -6.67 7.64 -5.26
CA GLU A 30 -6.36 7.39 -6.67
C GLU A 30 -6.93 6.04 -7.12
N ARG A 31 -6.67 4.96 -6.36
CA ARG A 31 -7.15 3.62 -6.71
C ARG A 31 -8.67 3.54 -6.73
N GLN A 32 -9.33 4.14 -5.73
CA GLN A 32 -10.77 4.10 -5.59
C GLN A 32 -11.47 4.91 -6.68
N LEU A 33 -10.96 6.09 -7.05
CA LEU A 33 -11.50 6.91 -8.14
C LEU A 33 -11.41 6.19 -9.49
N ARG A 34 -10.37 5.40 -9.70
CA ARG A 34 -10.16 4.62 -10.94
C ARG A 34 -10.80 3.23 -10.92
N GLY A 35 -11.56 2.90 -9.88
CA GLY A 35 -12.22 1.59 -9.74
C GLY A 35 -11.24 0.41 -9.65
N LYS A 36 -9.98 0.65 -9.29
CA LYS A 36 -8.99 -0.42 -9.09
C LYS A 36 -9.22 -1.07 -7.71
N PRO A 37 -8.83 -2.35 -7.54
CA PRO A 37 -8.83 -2.99 -6.23
C PRO A 37 -7.96 -2.23 -5.22
N VAL A 38 -8.27 -2.41 -3.92
CA VAL A 38 -7.57 -1.78 -2.77
C VAL A 38 -7.79 -0.26 -2.73
N GLY A 39 -8.96 0.14 -2.23
CA GLY A 39 -9.32 1.55 -2.05
C GLY A 39 -8.82 2.15 -0.73
N ILE A 40 -9.32 3.34 -0.39
CA ILE A 40 -8.85 4.17 0.75
C ILE A 40 -8.75 3.38 2.06
N ARG A 41 -9.78 2.61 2.40
CA ARG A 41 -9.82 1.84 3.67
C ARG A 41 -8.68 0.83 3.74
N THR A 42 -8.51 0.02 2.69
CA THR A 42 -7.50 -1.04 2.66
C THR A 42 -6.09 -0.43 2.61
N SER A 43 -5.88 0.59 1.77
CA SER A 43 -4.59 1.27 1.66
C SER A 43 -4.14 1.91 2.98
N SER A 44 -5.06 2.59 3.67
CA SER A 44 -4.79 3.20 4.98
C SER A 44 -4.42 2.17 6.03
N LEU A 45 -5.14 1.04 6.08
CA LEU A 45 -4.84 -0.04 7.03
C LEU A 45 -3.50 -0.73 6.76
N ILE A 46 -3.09 -0.87 5.50
CA ILE A 46 -1.78 -1.45 5.15
C ILE A 46 -0.64 -0.55 5.67
N VAL A 47 -0.65 0.74 5.31
CA VAL A 47 0.42 1.68 5.73
C VAL A 47 0.47 1.80 7.25
N LEU A 48 -0.69 1.97 7.88
CA LEU A 48 -0.83 2.09 9.33
C LEU A 48 -0.36 0.81 10.05
N GLY A 49 -0.83 -0.36 9.61
CA GLY A 49 -0.46 -1.64 10.21
C GLY A 49 1.04 -1.89 10.11
N THR A 50 1.65 -1.59 8.95
CA THR A 50 3.10 -1.71 8.80
C THR A 50 3.85 -0.77 9.73
N TYR A 51 3.46 0.50 9.84
CA TYR A 51 4.05 1.43 10.81
C TYR A 51 3.99 0.86 12.24
N ILE A 52 2.80 0.39 12.66
CA ILE A 52 2.59 -0.17 14.00
C ILE A 52 3.51 -1.36 14.25
N PHE A 53 3.61 -2.32 13.31
CA PHE A 53 4.47 -3.50 13.49
C PHE A 53 5.94 -3.13 13.60
N ILE A 54 6.44 -2.20 12.78
CA ILE A 54 7.84 -1.79 12.82
C ILE A 54 8.14 -1.00 14.10
N THR A 55 7.29 -0.05 14.49
CA THR A 55 7.51 0.72 15.73
C THR A 55 7.40 -0.17 16.97
N ALA A 56 6.45 -1.11 17.02
CA ALA A 56 6.36 -2.08 18.10
C ALA A 56 7.61 -2.98 18.17
N SER A 57 8.12 -3.41 17.02
CA SER A 57 9.38 -4.16 16.93
C SER A 57 10.55 -3.38 17.51
N MET A 58 10.68 -2.09 17.19
CA MET A 58 11.76 -1.26 17.69
C MET A 58 11.66 -1.03 19.21
N ALA A 59 10.44 -0.97 19.75
CA ALA A 59 10.24 -0.79 21.18
C ALA A 59 10.60 -2.04 22.02
N VAL A 60 10.46 -3.23 21.44
CA VAL A 60 10.82 -4.51 22.08
C VAL A 60 12.25 -4.94 21.72
N ALA A 61 12.89 -4.24 20.77
CA ALA A 61 14.25 -4.56 20.34
C ALA A 61 15.24 -4.40 21.50
N THR A 62 16.01 -5.46 21.75
CA THR A 62 17.15 -5.44 22.67
C THR A 62 18.44 -5.23 21.88
N SER A 63 19.56 -5.01 22.57
CA SER A 63 20.88 -4.83 21.94
C SER A 63 21.33 -6.00 21.04
N VAL A 64 20.63 -7.14 21.07
CA VAL A 64 20.93 -8.35 20.29
C VAL A 64 19.94 -8.57 19.14
N SER A 65 18.81 -7.86 19.09
CA SER A 65 17.81 -8.06 18.04
C SER A 65 18.09 -7.22 16.79
N ASP A 66 18.07 -7.85 15.62
CA ASP A 66 18.20 -7.17 14.33
C ASP A 66 16.82 -6.70 13.80
N PRO A 67 16.55 -5.38 13.73
CA PRO A 67 15.30 -4.83 13.21
C PRO A 67 15.02 -5.22 11.75
N SER A 68 16.06 -5.55 10.97
CA SER A 68 15.92 -5.98 9.57
C SER A 68 15.08 -7.26 9.45
N ARG A 69 15.11 -8.12 10.48
CA ARG A 69 14.35 -9.37 10.50
C ARG A 69 12.85 -9.14 10.47
N ILE A 70 12.35 -8.17 11.24
CA ILE A 70 10.91 -7.88 11.27
C ILE A 70 10.47 -7.17 9.98
N ILE A 71 11.30 -6.30 9.40
CA ILE A 71 11.05 -5.74 8.06
C ILE A 71 10.88 -6.89 7.04
N GLY A 72 11.75 -7.90 7.09
CA GLY A 72 11.63 -9.09 6.23
C GLY A 72 10.33 -9.88 6.45
N GLN A 73 9.87 -10.01 7.70
CA GLN A 73 8.59 -10.68 8.01
C GLN A 73 7.39 -9.88 7.50
N VAL A 74 7.42 -8.55 7.62
CA VAL A 74 6.39 -7.68 7.03
C VAL A 74 6.35 -7.85 5.51
N VAL A 75 7.51 -7.81 4.83
CA VAL A 75 7.58 -8.01 3.37
C VAL A 75 6.99 -9.35 2.97
N THR A 76 7.27 -10.40 3.73
CA THR A 76 6.74 -11.75 3.50
C THR A 76 5.21 -11.78 3.68
N GLY A 77 4.70 -11.21 4.78
CA GLY A 77 3.27 -11.18 5.08
C GLY A 77 2.46 -10.38 4.05
N ILE A 78 2.99 -9.25 3.58
CA ILE A 78 2.34 -8.42 2.56
C ILE A 78 2.28 -9.11 1.20
N GLY A 79 3.23 -10.02 0.92
CA GLY A 79 3.18 -10.89 -0.25
C GLY A 79 1.89 -11.71 -0.34
N PHE A 80 1.34 -12.15 0.80
CA PHE A 80 0.06 -12.88 0.84
C PHE A 80 -1.14 -11.98 0.46
N LEU A 81 -1.18 -10.73 0.94
CA LEU A 81 -2.21 -9.76 0.54
C LEU A 81 -2.11 -9.41 -0.94
N GLY A 82 -0.88 -9.26 -1.45
CA GLY A 82 -0.58 -9.07 -2.87
C GLY A 82 -1.08 -10.23 -3.72
N ALA A 83 -0.76 -11.47 -3.35
CA ALA A 83 -1.26 -12.65 -4.04
C ALA A 83 -2.79 -12.75 -3.99
N GLY A 84 -3.41 -12.38 -2.86
CA GLY A 84 -4.86 -12.42 -2.68
C GLY A 84 -5.65 -11.46 -3.58
N VAL A 85 -5.03 -10.39 -4.08
CA VAL A 85 -5.66 -9.47 -5.06
C VAL A 85 -5.42 -9.88 -6.51
N MET A 86 -4.49 -10.80 -6.75
CA MET A 86 -4.21 -11.32 -8.08
C MET A 86 -5.19 -12.44 -8.42
N LEU A 87 -5.80 -12.35 -9.61
CA LEU A 87 -6.72 -13.37 -10.10
C LEU A 87 -6.17 -13.92 -11.41
N ALA A 88 -6.04 -15.24 -11.50
CA ALA A 88 -5.67 -15.93 -12.73
C ALA A 88 -6.91 -16.61 -13.31
N LYS A 89 -7.23 -16.34 -14.58
CA LYS A 89 -8.30 -17.05 -15.31
C LYS A 89 -7.91 -17.21 -16.77
N GLU A 90 -8.02 -18.44 -17.28
CA GLU A 90 -7.75 -18.78 -18.70
C GLU A 90 -6.37 -18.30 -19.21
N GLY A 91 -5.32 -18.44 -18.37
CA GLY A 91 -3.94 -18.06 -18.73
C GLY A 91 -3.63 -16.56 -18.63
N VAL A 92 -4.59 -15.72 -18.22
CA VAL A 92 -4.38 -14.28 -17.99
C VAL A 92 -4.40 -13.99 -16.50
N VAL A 93 -3.40 -13.26 -16.01
CA VAL A 93 -3.31 -12.80 -14.61
C VAL A 93 -3.68 -11.32 -14.56
N VAL A 94 -4.67 -10.97 -13.74
CA VAL A 94 -5.09 -9.59 -13.48
C VAL A 94 -4.78 -9.20 -12.03
N GLY A 95 -4.68 -7.90 -11.77
CA GLY A 95 -4.43 -7.38 -10.42
C GLY A 95 -2.96 -7.22 -10.04
N VAL A 96 -2.02 -7.48 -10.96
CA VAL A 96 -0.57 -7.35 -10.72
C VAL A 96 -0.20 -5.95 -10.21
N THR A 97 -0.71 -4.88 -10.84
CA THR A 97 -0.46 -3.50 -10.40
C THR A 97 -1.05 -3.21 -9.02
N SER A 98 -2.19 -3.82 -8.67
CA SER A 98 -2.75 -3.69 -7.32
C SER A 98 -1.91 -4.42 -6.29
N ALA A 99 -1.37 -5.59 -6.62
CA ALA A 99 -0.41 -6.30 -5.76
C ALA A 99 0.86 -5.47 -5.54
N ALA A 100 1.40 -4.86 -6.60
CA ALA A 100 2.53 -3.94 -6.49
C ALA A 100 2.22 -2.70 -5.63
N ALA A 101 1.00 -2.15 -5.74
CA ALA A 101 0.57 -1.02 -4.90
C ALA A 101 0.47 -1.41 -3.42
N ILE A 102 -0.05 -2.60 -3.09
CA ILE A 102 -0.04 -3.15 -1.72
C ILE A 102 1.39 -3.23 -1.18
N TRP A 103 2.33 -3.70 -2.00
CA TRP A 103 3.73 -3.81 -1.62
C TRP A 103 4.36 -2.43 -1.34
N ALA A 104 4.10 -1.45 -2.20
CA ALA A 104 4.57 -0.08 -2.02
C ALA A 104 3.98 0.59 -0.77
N LEU A 105 2.69 0.37 -0.48
CA LEU A 105 2.02 0.87 0.73
C LEU A 105 2.72 0.36 2.01
N ALA A 106 3.08 -0.92 2.04
CA ALA A 106 3.81 -1.47 3.17
C ALA A 106 5.20 -0.82 3.31
N ALA A 107 5.95 -0.70 2.22
CA ALA A 107 7.25 -0.04 2.24
C ALA A 107 7.16 1.41 2.78
N ILE A 108 6.12 2.15 2.41
CA ILE A 108 5.87 3.50 2.93
C ILE A 108 5.65 3.46 4.45
N GLY A 109 4.89 2.50 4.97
CA GLY A 109 4.71 2.32 6.41
C GLY A 109 6.03 2.08 7.16
N VAL A 110 6.95 1.31 6.55
CA VAL A 110 8.31 1.10 7.10
C VAL A 110 9.09 2.42 7.12
N CYS A 111 9.05 3.19 6.04
CA CYS A 111 9.73 4.48 5.95
C CYS A 111 9.22 5.49 6.98
N ILE A 112 7.91 5.51 7.27
CA ILE A 112 7.32 6.36 8.31
C ILE A 112 7.84 5.95 9.69
N ALA A 113 8.02 4.65 9.95
CA ALA A 113 8.49 4.15 11.24
C ALA A 113 10.00 4.38 11.47
N VAL A 114 10.83 4.20 10.44
CA VAL A 114 12.29 4.15 10.57
C VAL A 114 12.99 5.44 10.17
N VAL A 115 12.41 6.21 9.23
CA VAL A 115 13.07 7.37 8.64
C VAL A 115 12.43 8.67 9.11
N ASP A 116 11.32 9.06 8.48
CA ASP A 116 10.60 10.29 8.77
C ASP A 116 9.22 10.28 8.09
N PRO A 117 8.15 10.78 8.74
CA PRO A 117 6.81 10.83 8.15
C PRO A 117 6.73 11.61 6.82
N PHE A 118 7.47 12.71 6.64
CA PHE A 118 7.44 13.47 5.39
C PHE A 118 8.04 12.70 4.21
N VAL A 119 8.99 11.78 4.46
CA VAL A 119 9.48 10.86 3.43
C VAL A 119 8.34 9.98 2.94
N GLY A 120 7.49 9.50 3.84
CA GLY A 120 6.29 8.74 3.49
C GLY A 120 5.37 9.49 2.53
N ILE A 121 5.10 10.78 2.77
CA ILE A 121 4.25 11.60 1.89
C ILE A 121 4.87 11.73 0.50
N LYS A 122 6.18 12.02 0.41
CA LYS A 122 6.89 12.14 -0.88
C LYS A 122 6.82 10.82 -1.67
N LEU A 123 7.01 9.68 -1.00
CA LEU A 123 6.91 8.37 -1.63
C LEU A 123 5.48 8.05 -2.07
N SER A 124 4.45 8.39 -1.28
CA SER A 124 3.05 8.24 -1.69
C SER A 124 2.72 9.04 -2.94
N LEU A 125 3.20 10.29 -3.04
CA LEU A 125 3.03 11.11 -4.23
C LEU A 125 3.74 10.51 -5.44
N LEU A 126 4.95 9.98 -5.26
CA LEU A 126 5.68 9.29 -6.33
C LEU A 126 4.92 8.04 -6.81
N VAL A 127 4.38 7.23 -5.89
CA VAL A 127 3.57 6.06 -6.25
C VAL A 127 2.34 6.49 -7.05
N VAL A 128 1.62 7.52 -6.61
CA VAL A 128 0.47 8.06 -7.36
C VAL A 128 0.90 8.59 -8.74
N ALA A 129 2.04 9.28 -8.84
CA ALA A 129 2.55 9.78 -10.11
C ALA A 129 2.87 8.64 -11.09
N ILE A 130 3.43 7.53 -10.61
CA ILE A 130 3.69 6.33 -11.43
C ILE A 130 2.37 5.69 -11.87
N LEU A 131 1.42 5.50 -10.95
CA LEU A 131 0.11 4.91 -11.26
C LEU A 131 -0.67 5.76 -12.26
N TYR A 132 -0.72 7.07 -12.03
CA TYR A 132 -1.37 8.03 -12.92
C TYR A 132 -0.68 8.12 -14.28
N GLY A 133 0.66 8.19 -14.31
CA GLY A 133 1.44 8.33 -15.53
C GLY A 133 1.30 7.13 -16.45
N VAL A 134 1.30 5.90 -15.91
CA VAL A 134 1.10 4.69 -16.71
C VAL A 134 -0.31 4.65 -17.29
N ASP A 135 -1.34 4.97 -16.48
CA ASP A 135 -2.72 4.99 -16.97
C ASP A 135 -2.93 6.05 -18.07
N LEU A 136 -2.30 7.23 -17.97
CA LEU A 136 -2.38 8.27 -19.01
C LEU A 136 -1.71 7.83 -20.32
N LEU A 137 -0.60 7.10 -20.24
CA LEU A 137 0.10 6.55 -21.41
C LEU A 137 -0.72 5.44 -22.08
N GLU A 138 -1.40 4.60 -21.30
CA GLU A 138 -2.31 3.59 -21.85
C GLU A 138 -3.48 4.21 -22.62
N GLU A 139 -4.01 5.34 -22.15
CA GLU A 139 -5.12 6.05 -22.78
C GLU A 139 -4.71 6.76 -24.09
N TYR A 140 -3.49 7.31 -24.14
CA TYR A 140 -2.95 7.95 -25.34
C TYR A 140 -2.49 6.94 -26.40
N SER A 141 -1.99 5.78 -25.97
CA SER A 141 -1.47 4.73 -26.86
C SER A 141 -2.40 3.51 -26.89
N SER A 142 -3.52 3.63 -27.61
CA SER A 142 -4.39 2.50 -27.95
C SER A 142 -3.70 1.39 -28.77
N LEU A 143 -2.43 1.58 -29.15
CA LEU A 143 -1.58 0.61 -29.84
C LEU A 143 -1.04 -0.52 -28.93
N PHE A 144 -0.95 -0.31 -27.61
CA PHE A 144 -0.52 -1.36 -26.65
C PHE A 144 -1.69 -2.16 -26.05
N THR A 145 -2.92 -1.65 -26.12
CA THR A 145 -4.11 -2.23 -25.48
C THR A 145 -4.63 -3.52 -26.14
N ARG A 146 -4.21 -3.84 -27.37
CA ARG A 146 -4.77 -4.98 -28.13
C ARG A 146 -4.35 -6.36 -27.59
N GLY A 147 -3.27 -6.47 -26.82
CA GLY A 147 -2.75 -7.78 -26.37
C GLY A 147 -3.47 -8.40 -25.16
N VAL A 148 -3.92 -7.61 -24.18
CA VAL A 148 -4.23 -8.15 -22.84
C VAL A 148 -5.65 -7.82 -22.34
N HIS A 149 -6.28 -6.72 -22.76
CA HIS A 149 -7.53 -6.24 -22.14
C HIS A 149 -8.83 -6.46 -22.94
N THR A 150 -8.77 -6.91 -24.20
CA THR A 150 -9.98 -7.09 -25.03
C THR A 150 -10.90 -8.21 -24.52
N LYS A 151 -10.37 -9.21 -23.82
CA LYS A 151 -11.16 -10.37 -23.32
C LYS A 151 -12.02 -10.05 -22.08
N TYR A 152 -11.72 -8.98 -21.33
CA TYR A 152 -12.43 -8.63 -20.09
C TYR A 152 -13.75 -7.88 -20.31
N ARG A 153 -13.86 -7.07 -21.38
CA ARG A 153 -15.08 -6.26 -21.64
C ARG A 153 -16.29 -7.09 -22.04
N ASN A 154 -16.07 -8.25 -22.67
CA ASN A 154 -17.15 -9.18 -23.02
C ASN A 154 -17.62 -10.04 -21.84
N TRP A 155 -16.82 -10.15 -20.77
CA TRP A 155 -17.14 -10.95 -19.59
C TRP A 155 -18.27 -10.35 -18.73
N ARG A 156 -18.35 -9.02 -18.59
CA ARG A 156 -19.44 -8.35 -17.84
C ARG A 156 -20.81 -8.43 -18.53
N ARG A 157 -20.86 -8.80 -19.82
CA ARG A 157 -22.10 -8.79 -20.62
C ARG A 157 -22.79 -10.16 -20.72
N ASN A 158 -22.09 -11.25 -20.37
CA ASN A 158 -22.57 -12.63 -20.48
C ASN A 158 -22.69 -13.35 -19.13
N GLY A 159 -22.81 -12.61 -18.02
CA GLY A 159 -22.91 -13.14 -16.67
C GLY A 159 -24.31 -13.02 -16.04
N TYR A 160 -25.35 -13.43 -16.77
CA TYR A 160 -26.63 -13.93 -16.25
C TYR A 160 -26.90 -15.27 -16.92
#